data_AF-A0A4U0VE60-F1
#
_entry.id   AF-A0A4U0VE60-F1
#
_cell.length_a   1.000
_cell.length_b   1.000
_cell.length_c   1.000
_cell.angle_alpha   90.00
_cell.angle_beta   90.00
_cell.angle_gamma   90.00
#
_symmetry.space_group_name_H-M   'P 1'
#
loop_
_entity.id
_entity.type
_entity.pdbx_description
1 polymer ?
#
loop_
_entity_poly.entity_id
_entity_poly.type
_entity_poly.pdbx_seq_one_letter_code
_entity_poly.pdbx_strand_id
1 'polypeptide(L)'
;MINHTFFDYLFIRGCIFFLHAIGPLSTAYTTVLVFRAIVASSWPTLSLVNLWCGAETAFFLFFLWYRTHLQREAVHPPPRSRQERRALFEKVKGEIRNPELFLSGWFRGAKVEEIGKEELKGWLDWAFWDGRAGPDDEEEMEELVKDVEDLVGKQFPDGKGPAKSLRLTLDPIEMEWRSLLWYGCMMIVDTITHVRMLRYGMRYHGSFATTWKVFPPRPLAAVTSTKQSEATSLSYWTRPHTSKTRLPILFIHGIGVGAYPYVEFFHELDIALHDQPHGAKDDDGQVGIMILEILQTSSRLTPAILTSTEFLKQITTILDANSYDRFTLVSHSYGSVLSTHMLTSPSLASRIASTLLIDPVTILLHMPDVAYNFTIRKPKSANEWQLWYFASKDPGVAHTLGRHFFWSENVLWRDHIMGMVDEGMKITVSLASRDLIVDTKAVGAYLMENEVPDPVVVEDVAKGEHMELEVKGHDRGGQAWKTRPWLGKGLEVLWWDDLDHAQVFDDEGKRAKLVEVLVVYSKG
;
A
#
# COMPACT_ATOMS: atom_id res chain seq x y z
N MET A 1 -6.96 12.47 -3.66
CA MET A 1 -5.97 13.28 -2.88
C MET A 1 -6.34 14.76 -2.95
N ILE A 2 -6.12 15.56 -1.89
CA ILE A 2 -6.36 17.01 -1.93
C ILE A 2 -5.32 17.75 -2.77
N ASN A 3 -5.63 18.95 -3.26
CA ASN A 3 -4.72 19.76 -4.06
C ASN A 3 -3.70 20.52 -3.20
N HIS A 4 -2.67 21.09 -3.83
CA HIS A 4 -1.58 21.82 -3.14
C HIS A 4 -1.92 23.29 -2.80
N THR A 5 -3.19 23.68 -2.71
CA THR A 5 -3.53 25.09 -2.49
C THR A 5 -3.24 25.53 -1.05
N PHE A 6 -3.00 26.82 -0.83
CA PHE A 6 -2.80 27.37 0.52
C PHE A 6 -4.03 27.17 1.41
N PHE A 7 -5.24 27.25 0.84
CA PHE A 7 -6.48 26.99 1.57
C PHE A 7 -6.59 25.51 1.98
N ASP A 8 -6.28 24.59 1.08
CA ASP A 8 -6.25 23.15 1.39
C ASP A 8 -5.22 22.85 2.48
N TYR A 9 -4.07 23.53 2.45
CA TYR A 9 -3.04 23.43 3.48
C TYR A 9 -3.55 23.89 4.86
N LEU A 10 -4.18 25.07 4.94
CA LEU A 10 -4.75 25.55 6.19
C LEU A 10 -5.87 24.63 6.70
N PHE A 11 -6.71 24.15 5.80
CA PHE A 11 -7.80 23.24 6.09
C PHE A 11 -7.28 21.92 6.68
N ILE A 12 -6.37 21.23 5.99
CA ILE A 12 -5.84 19.94 6.44
C ILE A 12 -5.11 20.06 7.79
N ARG A 13 -4.34 21.13 7.98
CA ARG A 13 -3.64 21.42 9.24
C ARG A 13 -4.62 21.68 10.38
N GLY A 14 -5.69 22.42 10.11
CA GLY A 14 -6.78 22.67 11.06
C GLY A 14 -7.49 21.37 11.46
N CYS A 15 -7.82 20.52 10.49
CA CYS A 15 -8.43 19.21 10.74
C CYS A 15 -7.52 18.31 11.60
N ILE A 16 -6.24 18.21 11.25
CA ILE A 16 -5.25 17.41 11.99
C ILE A 16 -5.13 17.92 13.42
N PHE A 17 -4.98 19.24 13.60
CA PHE A 17 -4.88 19.85 14.93
C PHE A 17 -6.13 19.57 15.78
N PHE A 18 -7.32 19.75 15.20
CA PHE A 18 -8.58 19.47 15.89
C PHE A 18 -8.67 18.01 16.33
N LEU A 19 -8.41 17.07 15.41
CA LEU A 19 -8.46 15.63 15.72
C LEU A 19 -7.43 15.23 16.78
N HIS A 20 -6.21 15.79 16.72
CA HIS A 20 -5.15 15.57 17.70
C HIS A 20 -5.37 16.23 19.06
N ALA A 21 -6.20 17.26 19.14
CA ALA A 21 -6.50 17.92 20.41
C ALA A 21 -7.54 17.14 21.24
N ILE A 22 -8.42 16.36 20.62
CA ILE A 22 -9.56 15.71 21.29
C ILE A 22 -9.12 14.88 22.51
N GLY A 23 -8.17 13.96 22.35
CA GLY A 23 -7.76 13.02 23.39
C GLY A 23 -7.11 13.72 24.58
N PRO A 24 -6.07 14.55 24.38
CA PRO A 24 -5.47 15.34 25.46
C PRO A 24 -6.46 16.29 26.14
N LEU A 25 -7.31 17.00 25.39
CA LEU A 25 -8.29 17.93 25.98
C LEU A 25 -9.39 17.21 26.75
N SER A 26 -9.92 16.11 26.22
CA SER A 26 -10.87 15.24 26.92
C SER A 26 -10.26 14.66 28.20
N THR A 27 -8.97 14.27 28.16
CA THR A 27 -8.24 13.76 29.34
C THR A 27 -8.08 14.84 30.40
N ALA A 28 -7.68 16.05 30.03
CA ALA A 28 -7.56 17.19 30.95
C ALA A 28 -8.93 17.54 31.57
N TYR A 29 -9.98 17.60 30.75
CA TYR A 29 -11.35 17.86 31.18
C TYR A 29 -11.84 16.81 32.19
N THR A 30 -11.71 15.52 31.84
CA THR A 30 -12.11 14.39 32.70
C THR A 30 -11.32 14.39 34.01
N THR A 31 -10.03 14.70 33.98
CA THR A 31 -9.18 14.80 35.19
C THR A 31 -9.67 15.91 36.12
N VAL A 32 -9.99 17.09 35.59
CA VAL A 32 -10.55 18.19 36.39
C VAL A 32 -11.91 17.82 36.98
N LEU A 33 -12.77 17.15 36.21
CA LEU A 33 -14.07 16.68 36.72
C LEU A 33 -13.92 15.67 37.85
N VAL A 34 -13.04 14.67 37.70
CA VAL A 34 -12.77 13.67 38.75
C VAL A 34 -12.18 14.33 39.98
N PHE A 35 -11.20 15.23 39.83
CA PHE A 35 -10.62 15.96 40.95
C PHE A 35 -11.67 16.79 41.71
N ARG A 36 -12.54 17.51 40.99
CA ARG A 36 -13.65 18.25 41.60
C ARG A 36 -14.62 17.33 42.33
N ALA A 37 -14.95 16.17 41.76
CA ALA A 37 -15.84 15.21 42.39
C ALA A 37 -15.26 14.65 43.70
N ILE A 38 -13.95 14.37 43.73
CA ILE A 38 -13.23 13.93 44.92
C ILE A 38 -13.24 15.03 45.99
N VAL A 39 -12.87 16.27 45.63
CA VAL A 39 -12.80 17.39 46.58
C VAL A 39 -14.18 17.77 47.12
N ALA A 40 -15.21 17.78 46.27
CA ALA A 40 -16.58 18.13 46.66
C ALA A 40 -17.38 16.95 47.23
N SER A 41 -16.79 15.74 47.29
CA SER A 41 -17.47 14.49 47.69
C SER A 41 -18.83 14.26 47.00
N SER A 42 -18.97 14.77 45.76
CA SER A 42 -20.21 14.71 44.98
C SER A 42 -19.89 14.67 43.49
N TRP A 43 -20.55 13.77 42.75
CA TRP A 43 -20.31 13.63 41.32
C TRP A 43 -21.11 14.68 40.53
N PRO A 44 -20.52 15.27 39.48
CA PRO A 44 -21.27 16.15 38.58
C PRO A 44 -22.40 15.36 37.89
N THR A 45 -23.45 16.08 37.47
CA THR A 45 -24.55 15.47 36.71
C THR A 45 -24.02 14.83 35.43
N LEU A 46 -24.52 13.63 35.11
CA LEU A 46 -24.13 12.90 33.92
C LEU A 46 -24.65 13.66 32.68
N SER A 47 -23.74 14.24 31.90
CA SER A 47 -24.05 14.88 30.63
C SER A 47 -23.47 14.06 29.48
N LEU A 48 -24.01 14.22 28.27
CA LEU A 48 -23.45 13.58 27.07
C LEU A 48 -21.99 14.00 26.83
N VAL A 49 -21.65 15.25 27.15
CA VAL A 49 -20.27 15.76 27.06
C VAL A 49 -19.36 15.05 28.06
N ASN A 50 -19.82 14.82 29.29
CA ASN A 50 -19.04 14.09 30.30
C ASN A 50 -18.79 12.64 29.87
N LEU A 51 -19.82 11.98 29.35
CA LEU A 51 -19.71 10.61 28.82
C LEU A 51 -18.76 10.54 27.63
N TRP A 52 -18.90 11.45 26.68
CA TRP A 52 -18.04 11.53 25.50
C TRP A 52 -16.58 11.77 25.88
N CYS A 53 -16.29 12.80 26.69
CA CYS A 53 -14.94 13.09 27.14
C CYS A 53 -14.35 11.94 27.96
N GLY A 54 -15.15 11.27 28.79
CA GLY A 54 -14.73 10.07 29.51
C GLY A 54 -14.35 8.92 28.58
N ALA A 55 -15.15 8.67 27.54
CA ALA A 55 -14.86 7.66 26.53
C ALA A 55 -13.59 7.98 25.72
N GLU A 56 -13.44 9.21 25.23
CA GLU A 56 -12.24 9.67 24.53
C GLU A 56 -11.00 9.59 25.43
N THR A 57 -11.13 9.91 26.73
CA THR A 57 -10.04 9.76 27.71
C THR A 57 -9.64 8.29 27.84
N ALA A 58 -10.61 7.40 28.06
CA ALA A 58 -10.32 5.96 28.20
C ALA A 58 -9.66 5.40 26.93
N PHE A 59 -10.13 5.81 25.75
CA PHE A 59 -9.57 5.37 24.49
C PHE A 59 -8.18 5.95 24.21
N PHE A 60 -7.93 7.22 24.57
CA PHE A 60 -6.61 7.82 24.49
C PHE A 60 -5.61 7.09 25.40
N LEU A 61 -5.97 6.78 26.64
CA LEU A 61 -5.13 6.00 27.55
C LEU A 61 -4.90 4.57 27.03
N PHE A 62 -5.93 3.92 26.48
CA PHE A 62 -5.78 2.65 25.78
C PHE A 62 -4.76 2.77 24.63
N PHE A 63 -4.84 3.83 23.82
CA PHE A 63 -3.91 4.05 22.73
C PHE A 63 -2.46 4.23 23.22
N LEU A 64 -2.25 4.94 24.33
CA LEU A 64 -0.90 5.12 24.91
C LEU A 64 -0.24 3.79 25.29
N TRP A 65 -1.03 2.81 25.72
CA TRP A 65 -0.58 1.43 25.91
C TRP A 65 -0.49 0.66 24.58
N TYR A 66 -1.50 0.78 23.72
CA TYR A 66 -1.57 0.03 22.47
C TYR A 66 -0.40 0.35 21.53
N ARG A 67 0.02 1.61 21.46
CA ARG A 67 1.20 2.02 20.67
C ARG A 67 2.50 1.35 21.13
N THR A 68 2.63 1.01 22.42
CA THR A 68 3.81 0.28 22.91
C THR A 68 3.69 -1.20 22.62
N HIS A 69 2.47 -1.76 22.68
CA HIS A 69 2.18 -3.11 22.23
C HIS A 69 2.52 -3.31 20.74
N LEU A 70 2.20 -2.34 19.89
CA LEU A 70 2.50 -2.38 18.46
C LEU A 70 4.00 -2.29 18.11
N GLN A 71 4.88 -1.95 19.07
CA GLN A 71 6.33 -1.93 18.82
C GLN A 71 6.97 -3.32 18.80
N ARG A 72 6.22 -4.37 19.16
CA ARG A 72 6.71 -5.77 19.15
C ARG A 72 7.35 -6.13 17.82
N GLU A 73 8.30 -7.05 17.86
CA GLU A 73 9.04 -7.51 16.70
C GLU A 73 8.13 -8.13 15.63
N ALA A 74 8.57 -8.02 14.39
CA ALA A 74 7.87 -8.56 13.24
C ALA A 74 7.83 -10.09 13.29
N VAL A 75 6.77 -10.67 12.74
CA VAL A 75 6.77 -12.10 12.41
C VAL A 75 7.40 -12.21 11.02
N HIS A 76 8.69 -12.52 11.00
CA HIS A 76 9.48 -12.60 9.77
C HIS A 76 9.10 -13.81 8.90
N PRO A 77 9.26 -13.71 7.56
CA PRO A 77 9.12 -14.86 6.69
C PRO A 77 10.18 -15.94 7.00
N PRO A 78 10.03 -17.15 6.46
CA PRO A 78 11.06 -18.18 6.56
C PRO A 78 12.43 -17.63 6.13
N PRO A 79 13.51 -17.95 6.87
CA PRO A 79 14.84 -17.45 6.53
C PRO A 79 15.26 -17.99 5.16
N ARG A 80 15.83 -17.11 4.34
CA ARG A 80 16.43 -17.49 3.05
C ARG A 80 17.68 -18.31 3.28
N SER A 81 17.92 -19.29 2.42
CA SER A 81 19.21 -19.96 2.32
C SER A 81 20.32 -19.00 1.82
N ARG A 82 21.59 -19.33 2.08
CA ARG A 82 22.75 -18.59 1.54
C ARG A 82 22.67 -18.42 0.01
N GLN A 83 22.21 -19.44 -0.71
CA GLN A 83 22.05 -19.38 -2.16
C GLN A 83 20.98 -18.37 -2.58
N GLU A 84 19.82 -18.37 -1.92
CA GLU A 84 18.73 -17.43 -2.20
C GLU A 84 19.12 -15.99 -1.84
N ARG A 85 19.83 -15.78 -0.72
CA ARG A 85 20.38 -14.47 -0.34
C ARG A 85 21.37 -13.96 -1.39
N ARG A 86 22.30 -14.82 -1.83
CA ARG A 86 23.25 -14.46 -2.89
C ARG A 86 22.55 -14.11 -4.20
N ALA A 87 21.55 -14.89 -4.61
CA ALA A 87 20.77 -14.62 -5.81
C ALA A 87 20.03 -13.28 -5.72
N LEU A 88 19.45 -12.95 -4.55
CA LEU A 88 18.80 -11.66 -4.31
C LEU A 88 19.82 -10.50 -4.36
N PHE A 89 21.00 -10.67 -3.77
CA PHE A 89 22.07 -9.67 -3.81
C PHE A 89 22.53 -9.39 -5.26
N GLU A 90 22.79 -10.43 -6.05
CA GLU A 90 23.16 -10.26 -7.46
C GLU A 90 22.03 -9.66 -8.29
N LYS A 91 20.76 -10.00 -7.98
CA LYS A 91 19.61 -9.38 -8.63
C LYS A 91 19.54 -7.88 -8.33
N VAL A 92 19.68 -7.47 -7.07
CA VAL A 92 19.73 -6.06 -6.68
C VAL A 92 20.90 -5.35 -7.37
N LYS A 93 22.09 -5.94 -7.35
CA LYS A 93 23.29 -5.41 -8.02
C LYS A 93 23.08 -5.19 -9.52
N GLY A 94 22.39 -6.10 -10.21
CA GLY A 94 22.06 -5.97 -11.64
C GLY A 94 21.03 -4.87 -11.94
N GLU A 95 20.30 -4.41 -10.91
CA GLU A 95 19.23 -3.40 -11.00
C GLU A 95 19.65 -2.08 -10.34
N ILE A 96 20.97 -1.83 -10.24
CA ILE A 96 21.57 -0.59 -9.75
C ILE A 96 22.50 -0.02 -10.81
N ARG A 97 22.32 1.27 -11.14
CA ARG A 97 23.22 2.00 -12.06
C ARG A 97 24.38 2.66 -11.31
N ASN A 98 24.11 3.36 -10.21
CA ASN A 98 25.12 3.98 -9.37
C ASN A 98 25.05 3.45 -7.92
N PRO A 99 25.98 2.55 -7.52
CA PRO A 99 26.02 1.99 -6.17
C PRO A 99 26.19 3.03 -5.06
N GLU A 100 26.93 4.11 -5.30
CA GLU A 100 27.16 5.18 -4.31
C GLU A 100 25.87 5.92 -3.99
N LEU A 101 25.10 6.30 -5.03
CA LEU A 101 23.81 6.97 -4.85
C LEU A 101 22.75 6.03 -4.27
N PHE A 102 22.73 4.77 -4.71
CA PHE A 102 21.85 3.75 -4.17
C PHE A 102 22.04 3.59 -2.65
N LEU A 103 23.28 3.43 -2.21
CA LEU A 103 23.59 3.31 -0.79
C LEU A 103 23.30 4.61 -0.05
N SER A 104 23.70 5.76 -0.59
CA SER A 104 23.40 7.07 0.01
C SER A 104 21.90 7.25 0.25
N GLY A 105 21.04 6.87 -0.71
CA GLY A 105 19.59 6.92 -0.56
C GLY A 105 19.07 6.07 0.61
N TRP A 106 19.52 4.81 0.71
CA TRP A 106 19.18 3.93 1.84
C TRP A 106 19.68 4.43 3.20
N PHE A 107 20.69 5.32 3.19
CA PHE A 107 21.24 6.01 4.34
C PHE A 107 20.80 7.48 4.45
N ARG A 108 19.60 7.80 3.92
CA ARG A 108 18.94 9.12 4.07
C ARG A 108 19.72 10.26 3.41
N GLY A 109 20.43 9.99 2.33
CA GLY A 109 21.29 10.97 1.65
C GLY A 109 22.65 11.17 2.30
N ALA A 110 23.03 10.36 3.29
CA ALA A 110 24.36 10.42 3.87
C ALA A 110 25.43 10.12 2.82
N LYS A 111 26.59 10.76 2.95
CA LYS A 111 27.72 10.46 2.08
C LYS A 111 28.29 9.09 2.44
N VAL A 112 28.85 8.38 1.46
CA VAL A 112 29.45 7.05 1.71
C VAL A 112 30.56 7.10 2.76
N GLU A 113 31.30 8.20 2.84
CA GLU A 113 32.36 8.39 3.84
C GLU A 113 31.82 8.52 5.28
N GLU A 114 30.52 8.79 5.44
CA GLU A 114 29.84 8.89 6.74
C GLU A 114 29.21 7.56 7.18
N ILE A 115 29.23 6.54 6.32
CA ILE A 115 28.67 5.22 6.60
C ILE A 115 29.78 4.35 7.20
N GLY A 116 29.70 4.05 8.50
CA GLY A 116 30.61 3.09 9.12
C GLY A 116 30.31 1.66 8.71
N LYS A 117 31.30 0.78 8.80
CA LYS A 117 31.12 -0.66 8.54
C LYS A 117 30.04 -1.30 9.41
N GLU A 118 29.88 -0.85 10.66
CA GLU A 118 28.82 -1.37 11.53
C GLU A 118 27.41 -1.02 11.02
N GLU A 119 27.20 0.21 10.56
CA GLU A 119 25.92 0.64 10.02
C GLU A 119 25.63 -0.01 8.66
N LEU A 120 26.66 -0.23 7.83
CA LEU A 120 26.55 -1.01 6.60
C LEU A 120 26.12 -2.45 6.87
N LYS A 121 26.80 -3.15 7.79
CA LYS A 121 26.43 -4.51 8.20
C LYS A 121 25.01 -4.56 8.76
N GLY A 122 24.62 -3.57 9.57
CA GLY A 122 23.26 -3.47 10.10
C GLY A 122 22.19 -3.25 9.02
N TRP A 123 22.52 -2.57 7.93
CA TRP A 123 21.64 -2.44 6.77
C TRP A 123 21.59 -3.73 5.93
N LEU A 124 22.72 -4.39 5.69
CA LEU A 124 22.79 -5.66 4.98
C LEU A 124 22.04 -6.79 5.71
N ASP A 125 22.20 -6.87 7.04
CA ASP A 125 21.45 -7.81 7.89
C ASP A 125 19.94 -7.59 7.75
N TRP A 126 19.47 -6.34 7.81
CA TRP A 126 18.06 -6.03 7.54
C TRP A 126 17.64 -6.42 6.12
N ALA A 127 18.43 -6.08 5.10
CA ALA A 127 18.05 -6.24 3.71
C ALA A 127 17.99 -7.72 3.27
N PHE A 128 18.92 -8.56 3.75
CA PHE A 128 19.11 -9.93 3.26
C PHE A 128 18.80 -11.03 4.30
N TRP A 129 18.89 -10.73 5.61
CA TRP A 129 18.57 -11.65 6.71
C TRP A 129 17.32 -11.25 7.52
N ASP A 130 16.70 -10.11 7.20
CA ASP A 130 15.61 -9.52 7.96
C ASP A 130 15.98 -9.18 9.43
N GLY A 131 17.26 -8.93 9.74
CA GLY A 131 17.73 -8.65 11.10
C GLY A 131 18.04 -9.89 11.93
N ARG A 132 18.30 -11.03 11.28
CA ARG A 132 18.47 -12.34 11.91
C ARG A 132 19.83 -12.98 11.61
N ALA A 133 20.80 -12.22 11.09
CA ALA A 133 22.15 -12.72 10.87
C ALA A 133 22.76 -13.21 12.19
N GLY A 134 23.29 -14.43 12.20
CA GLY A 134 23.93 -15.06 13.36
C GLY A 134 25.46 -15.12 13.24
N PRO A 135 26.14 -15.69 14.26
CA PRO A 135 27.59 -15.91 14.21
C PRO A 135 28.04 -16.76 13.00
N ASP A 136 27.21 -17.71 12.58
CA ASP A 136 27.50 -18.59 11.45
C ASP A 136 27.44 -17.87 10.08
N ASP A 137 26.81 -16.69 10.03
CA ASP A 137 26.69 -15.87 8.82
C ASP A 137 27.82 -14.81 8.70
N GLU A 138 28.74 -14.73 9.67
CA GLU A 138 29.77 -13.68 9.73
C GLU A 138 30.68 -13.70 8.48
N GLU A 139 31.08 -14.88 8.01
CA GLU A 139 31.86 -15.02 6.78
C GLU A 139 31.10 -14.50 5.55
N GLU A 140 29.83 -14.87 5.39
CA GLU A 140 28.98 -14.40 4.28
C GLU A 140 28.74 -12.88 4.37
N MET A 141 28.55 -12.34 5.57
CA MET A 141 28.39 -10.90 5.78
C MET A 141 29.64 -10.13 5.35
N GLU A 142 30.84 -10.60 5.72
CA GLU A 142 32.10 -9.97 5.32
C GLU A 142 32.33 -10.07 3.80
N GLU A 143 31.94 -11.19 3.17
CA GLU A 143 31.93 -11.33 1.71
C GLU A 143 31.04 -10.27 1.05
N LEU A 144 29.81 -10.08 1.55
CA LEU A 144 28.88 -9.07 1.01
C LEU A 144 29.38 -7.64 1.26
N VAL A 145 29.96 -7.35 2.42
CA VAL A 145 30.57 -6.03 2.70
C VAL A 145 31.66 -5.73 1.69
N LYS A 146 32.55 -6.71 1.43
CA LYS A 146 33.61 -6.56 0.44
C LYS A 146 33.05 -6.34 -0.97
N ASP A 147 32.02 -7.08 -1.36
CA ASP A 147 31.37 -6.89 -2.66
C ASP A 147 30.76 -5.48 -2.78
N VAL A 148 30.20 -4.92 -1.70
CA VAL A 148 29.71 -3.54 -1.68
C VAL A 148 30.86 -2.54 -1.76
N GLU A 149 31.97 -2.74 -1.06
CA GLU A 149 33.18 -1.91 -1.18
C GLU A 149 33.72 -1.90 -2.62
N ASP A 150 33.78 -3.07 -3.25
CA ASP A 150 34.23 -3.23 -4.64
C ASP A 150 33.27 -2.55 -5.63
N LEU A 151 31.95 -2.61 -5.38
CA LEU A 151 30.92 -1.94 -6.18
C LEU A 151 30.99 -0.41 -6.09
N VAL A 152 31.20 0.13 -4.89
CA VAL A 152 31.30 1.57 -4.65
C VAL A 152 32.69 2.10 -5.04
N GLY A 153 33.71 1.24 -5.04
CA GLY A 153 35.10 1.61 -5.30
C GLY A 153 35.76 2.36 -4.14
N LYS A 154 35.19 2.27 -2.92
CA LYS A 154 35.69 2.91 -1.70
C LYS A 154 35.55 1.95 -0.53
N GLN A 155 36.49 2.01 0.41
CA GLN A 155 36.36 1.30 1.69
C GLN A 155 35.56 2.15 2.68
N PHE A 156 34.74 1.48 3.48
CA PHE A 156 33.98 2.14 4.55
C PHE A 156 34.87 2.32 5.80
N PRO A 157 34.74 3.43 6.54
CA PRO A 157 35.42 3.61 7.81
C PRO A 157 35.19 2.45 8.78
N ASP A 158 36.25 2.02 9.47
CA ASP A 158 36.13 0.99 10.50
C ASP A 158 35.31 1.50 11.69
N GLY A 159 34.44 0.64 12.22
CA GLY A 159 33.57 0.96 13.36
C GLY A 159 32.30 1.73 12.97
N LYS A 160 31.83 2.57 13.88
CA LYS A 160 30.57 3.32 13.76
C LYS A 160 30.74 4.66 13.04
N GLY A 161 29.86 4.92 12.08
CA GLY A 161 29.68 6.21 11.44
C GLY A 161 28.46 6.98 11.98
N PRO A 162 28.29 8.27 11.62
CA PRO A 162 27.11 9.05 11.99
C PRO A 162 25.86 8.75 11.13
N ALA A 163 26.01 8.04 10.01
CA ALA A 163 24.90 7.78 9.09
C ALA A 163 23.84 6.84 9.70
N LYS A 164 22.58 6.99 9.29
CA LYS A 164 21.47 6.14 9.73
C LYS A 164 20.74 5.55 8.54
N SER A 165 20.75 4.23 8.42
CA SER A 165 20.00 3.50 7.42
C SER A 165 18.49 3.49 7.68
N LEU A 166 17.72 3.20 6.64
CA LEU A 166 16.31 2.82 6.73
C LEU A 166 16.24 1.30 6.91
N ARG A 167 15.59 0.84 7.98
CA ARG A 167 15.36 -0.60 8.23
C ARG A 167 13.91 -0.82 8.62
N LEU A 168 13.02 -0.72 7.63
CA LEU A 168 11.57 -0.55 7.83
C LEU A 168 10.94 -1.51 8.84
N THR A 169 11.30 -2.80 8.76
CA THR A 169 10.73 -3.86 9.61
C THR A 169 11.31 -3.92 11.02
N LEU A 170 12.42 -3.22 11.28
CA LEU A 170 13.16 -3.23 12.54
C LEU A 170 13.13 -1.88 13.26
N ASP A 171 13.07 -0.78 12.51
CA ASP A 171 13.04 0.56 13.05
C ASP A 171 11.74 0.79 13.86
N PRO A 172 11.76 1.75 14.83
CA PRO A 172 10.58 2.08 15.61
C PRO A 172 9.41 2.51 14.72
N ILE A 173 8.22 2.01 15.02
CA ILE A 173 7.02 2.37 14.28
C ILE A 173 6.57 3.75 14.72
N GLU A 174 6.64 4.71 13.81
CA GLU A 174 6.11 6.04 14.05
C GLU A 174 4.61 6.07 13.72
N MET A 175 3.78 6.24 14.75
CA MET A 175 2.32 6.29 14.63
C MET A 175 1.75 7.44 15.45
N GLU A 176 0.63 7.96 14.98
CA GLU A 176 -0.12 9.00 15.67
C GLU A 176 -1.42 8.44 16.22
N TRP A 177 -1.92 9.05 17.29
CA TRP A 177 -3.15 8.59 17.91
C TRP A 177 -4.39 8.96 17.09
N ARG A 178 -5.44 8.16 17.19
CA ARG A 178 -6.75 8.42 16.55
C ARG A 178 -7.83 8.49 17.61
N SER A 179 -8.72 9.46 17.50
CA SER A 179 -9.84 9.63 18.43
C SER A 179 -10.97 8.64 18.19
N LEU A 180 -11.82 8.46 19.20
CA LEU A 180 -13.09 7.78 18.98
C LEU A 180 -13.94 8.52 17.94
N LEU A 181 -13.86 9.86 17.89
CA LEU A 181 -14.47 10.64 16.81
C LEU A 181 -14.02 10.16 15.43
N TRP A 182 -12.70 10.02 15.23
CA TRP A 182 -12.14 9.56 13.96
C TRP A 182 -12.66 8.16 13.58
N TYR A 183 -12.63 7.22 14.52
CA TYR A 183 -13.17 5.89 14.27
C TYR A 183 -14.69 5.92 14.06
N GLY A 184 -15.42 6.85 14.68
CA GLY A 184 -16.83 7.13 14.39
C GLY A 184 -17.03 7.59 12.93
N CYS A 185 -16.20 8.49 12.43
CA CYS A 185 -16.20 8.88 11.01
C CYS A 185 -15.92 7.68 10.10
N MET A 186 -14.94 6.83 10.44
CA MET A 186 -14.65 5.61 9.68
C MET A 186 -15.79 4.59 9.68
N MET A 187 -16.60 4.55 10.74
CA MET A 187 -17.82 3.74 10.79
C MET A 187 -18.91 4.30 9.86
N ILE A 188 -19.05 5.62 9.79
CA ILE A 188 -20.01 6.29 8.89
C ILE A 188 -19.61 6.08 7.42
N VAL A 189 -18.33 6.28 7.08
CA VAL A 189 -17.82 6.04 5.72
C VAL A 189 -18.00 4.58 5.31
N ASP A 190 -17.74 3.64 6.22
CA ASP A 190 -18.03 2.20 6.00
C ASP A 190 -19.50 1.98 5.67
N THR A 191 -20.39 2.53 6.50
CA THR A 191 -21.84 2.38 6.38
C THR A 191 -22.33 2.92 5.04
N ILE A 192 -21.87 4.11 4.63
CA ILE A 192 -22.19 4.71 3.33
C ILE A 192 -21.70 3.82 2.20
N THR A 193 -20.45 3.36 2.25
CA THR A 193 -19.86 2.45 1.26
C THR A 193 -20.70 1.19 1.12
N HIS A 194 -21.04 0.56 2.25
CA HIS A 194 -21.80 -0.67 2.33
C HIS A 194 -23.19 -0.53 1.69
N VAL A 195 -23.93 0.53 2.04
CA VAL A 195 -25.25 0.82 1.48
C VAL A 195 -25.18 1.05 -0.03
N ARG A 196 -24.16 1.79 -0.51
CA ARG A 196 -23.98 2.07 -1.93
C ARG A 196 -23.65 0.81 -2.72
N MET A 197 -22.72 -0.02 -2.23
CA MET A 197 -22.37 -1.30 -2.85
C MET A 197 -23.58 -2.23 -2.94
N LEU A 198 -24.38 -2.34 -1.86
CA LEU A 198 -25.63 -3.11 -1.88
C LEU A 198 -26.65 -2.54 -2.89
N ARG A 199 -26.80 -1.21 -2.96
CA ARG A 199 -27.68 -0.54 -3.92
C ARG A 199 -27.25 -0.81 -5.37
N TYR A 200 -25.96 -0.94 -5.62
CA TYR A 200 -25.39 -1.32 -6.90
C TYR A 200 -25.40 -2.84 -7.13
N GLY A 201 -26.13 -3.62 -6.33
CA GLY A 201 -26.33 -5.05 -6.54
C GLY A 201 -25.14 -5.94 -6.17
N MET A 202 -24.14 -5.39 -5.48
CA MET A 202 -23.00 -6.16 -4.96
C MET A 202 -23.42 -6.97 -3.73
N ARG A 203 -22.92 -8.19 -3.62
CA ARG A 203 -23.12 -9.08 -2.47
C ARG A 203 -21.93 -9.01 -1.55
N TYR A 204 -22.18 -8.90 -0.25
CA TYR A 204 -21.11 -8.85 0.75
C TYR A 204 -20.88 -10.24 1.37
N HIS A 205 -19.61 -10.61 1.51
CA HIS A 205 -19.16 -11.85 2.11
C HIS A 205 -18.20 -11.55 3.27
N GLY A 206 -18.74 -11.51 4.49
CA GLY A 206 -17.96 -11.26 5.71
C GLY A 206 -17.43 -12.55 6.34
N SER A 207 -16.27 -12.48 7.00
CA SER A 207 -15.79 -13.54 7.89
C SER A 207 -16.05 -13.17 9.35
N PHE A 208 -15.92 -14.14 10.28
CA PHE A 208 -16.01 -13.85 11.70
C PHE A 208 -14.99 -12.79 12.14
N ALA A 209 -13.74 -12.89 11.64
CA ALA A 209 -12.68 -11.95 11.99
C ALA A 209 -12.98 -10.54 11.45
N THR A 210 -13.40 -10.41 10.20
CA THR A 210 -13.67 -9.11 9.57
C THR A 210 -14.95 -8.43 10.04
N THR A 211 -15.82 -9.17 10.73
CA THR A 211 -17.07 -8.66 11.30
C THR A 211 -16.93 -8.33 12.79
N TRP A 212 -16.27 -9.19 13.57
CA TRP A 212 -16.30 -9.12 15.04
C TRP A 212 -14.95 -8.78 15.69
N LYS A 213 -13.82 -8.88 14.96
CA LYS A 213 -12.49 -8.51 15.46
C LYS A 213 -12.01 -7.17 14.88
N VAL A 214 -12.93 -6.28 14.53
CA VAL A 214 -12.63 -5.00 13.88
C VAL A 214 -13.22 -3.87 14.70
N PHE A 215 -12.41 -2.82 14.93
CA PHE A 215 -12.89 -1.57 15.49
C PHE A 215 -12.60 -0.41 14.50
N PRO A 216 -13.57 0.48 14.24
CA PRO A 216 -14.94 0.53 14.79
C PRO A 216 -15.80 -0.68 14.36
N PRO A 217 -16.86 -1.01 15.12
CA PRO A 217 -17.79 -2.07 14.75
C PRO A 217 -18.43 -1.81 13.38
N ARG A 218 -18.72 -2.88 12.63
CA ARG A 218 -19.34 -2.82 11.29
C ARG A 218 -20.75 -3.44 11.32
N PRO A 219 -21.76 -2.78 11.91
CA PRO A 219 -23.07 -3.39 12.14
C PRO A 219 -23.78 -3.76 10.83
N LEU A 220 -23.68 -2.95 9.78
CA LEU A 220 -24.28 -3.30 8.47
C LEU A 220 -23.63 -4.53 7.85
N ALA A 221 -22.30 -4.63 7.89
CA ALA A 221 -21.57 -5.81 7.43
C ALA A 221 -22.03 -7.09 8.15
N ALA A 222 -22.31 -6.99 9.46
CA ALA A 222 -22.78 -8.12 10.26
C ALA A 222 -24.19 -8.61 9.86
N VAL A 223 -25.10 -7.71 9.51
CA VAL A 223 -26.51 -8.07 9.23
C VAL A 223 -26.81 -8.29 7.75
N THR A 224 -25.97 -7.80 6.84
CA THR A 224 -26.20 -7.89 5.39
C THR A 224 -25.27 -8.88 4.68
N SER A 225 -24.42 -9.59 5.43
CA SER A 225 -23.59 -10.66 4.88
C SER A 225 -24.47 -11.70 4.19
N THR A 226 -24.34 -11.80 2.87
CA THR A 226 -25.18 -12.69 2.05
C THR A 226 -24.80 -14.15 2.28
N LYS A 227 -23.50 -14.40 2.44
CA LYS A 227 -22.91 -15.68 2.78
C LYS A 227 -21.63 -15.42 3.57
N GLN A 228 -21.33 -16.27 4.54
CA GLN A 228 -20.03 -16.21 5.20
C GLN A 228 -18.90 -16.46 4.19
N SER A 229 -17.84 -15.66 4.28
CA SER A 229 -16.61 -15.87 3.51
C SER A 229 -16.04 -17.27 3.77
N GLU A 230 -15.56 -17.90 2.72
CA GLU A 230 -14.89 -19.21 2.75
C GLU A 230 -13.50 -19.09 3.39
N ALA A 231 -12.96 -17.88 3.43
CA ALA A 231 -11.74 -17.55 4.15
C ALA A 231 -12.04 -17.16 5.62
N THR A 232 -11.09 -17.42 6.50
CA THR A 232 -11.23 -17.14 7.93
C THR A 232 -11.06 -15.65 8.26
N SER A 233 -10.24 -14.94 7.49
CA SER A 233 -9.80 -13.57 7.81
C SER A 233 -9.98 -12.56 6.67
N LEU A 234 -10.52 -12.98 5.53
CA LEU A 234 -10.77 -12.09 4.38
C LEU A 234 -12.27 -11.89 4.17
N SER A 235 -12.68 -10.64 3.98
CA SER A 235 -13.99 -10.29 3.43
C SER A 235 -13.86 -9.76 2.02
N TYR A 236 -14.94 -9.89 1.27
CA TYR A 236 -14.97 -9.44 -0.10
C TYR A 236 -16.40 -9.10 -0.54
N TRP A 237 -16.48 -8.29 -1.60
CA TRP A 237 -17.71 -8.02 -2.31
C TRP A 237 -17.72 -8.81 -3.62
N THR A 238 -18.89 -9.26 -4.05
CA THR A 238 -19.06 -9.91 -5.35
C THR A 238 -20.21 -9.37 -6.15
N ARG A 239 -19.98 -9.27 -7.45
CA ARG A 239 -20.99 -9.39 -8.48
C ARG A 239 -20.87 -10.82 -9.03
N PRO A 240 -21.92 -11.67 -8.95
CA PRO A 240 -21.81 -13.06 -9.36
C PRO A 240 -21.33 -13.21 -10.81
N HIS A 241 -20.48 -14.21 -11.05
CA HIS A 241 -20.04 -14.56 -12.39
C HIS A 241 -20.90 -15.68 -12.97
N THR A 242 -21.51 -15.47 -14.13
CA THR A 242 -22.19 -16.52 -14.89
C THR A 242 -21.76 -16.56 -16.35
N SER A 243 -20.86 -15.65 -16.74
CA SER A 243 -20.42 -15.57 -18.12
C SER A 243 -19.57 -16.75 -18.56
N LYS A 244 -19.77 -17.19 -19.80
CA LYS A 244 -19.07 -18.34 -20.37
C LYS A 244 -17.95 -17.93 -21.32
N THR A 245 -18.01 -16.73 -21.89
CA THR A 245 -17.01 -16.27 -22.86
C THR A 245 -16.09 -15.19 -22.31
N ARG A 246 -16.48 -14.52 -21.22
CA ARG A 246 -15.71 -13.46 -20.58
C ARG A 246 -15.22 -13.87 -19.21
N LEU A 247 -14.02 -13.40 -18.85
CA LEU A 247 -13.35 -13.63 -17.58
C LEU A 247 -13.87 -12.67 -16.49
N PRO A 248 -14.01 -13.15 -15.25
CA PRO A 248 -14.32 -12.29 -14.13
C PRO A 248 -13.11 -11.44 -13.71
N ILE A 249 -13.37 -10.40 -12.92
CA ILE A 249 -12.39 -9.42 -12.48
C ILE A 249 -12.20 -9.54 -10.96
N LEU A 250 -10.95 -9.58 -10.51
CA LEU A 250 -10.57 -9.45 -9.10
C LEU A 250 -9.89 -8.08 -8.88
N PHE A 251 -10.41 -7.30 -7.94
CA PHE A 251 -9.88 -6.00 -7.54
C PHE A 251 -9.31 -6.03 -6.12
N ILE A 252 -8.10 -5.50 -5.94
CA ILE A 252 -7.43 -5.35 -4.64
C ILE A 252 -7.09 -3.87 -4.40
N HIS A 253 -7.69 -3.28 -3.36
CA HIS A 253 -7.54 -1.86 -3.07
C HIS A 253 -6.23 -1.50 -2.34
N GLY A 254 -5.87 -0.21 -2.37
CA GLY A 254 -4.72 0.35 -1.65
C GLY A 254 -5.00 0.74 -0.19
N ILE A 255 -4.01 1.36 0.47
CA ILE A 255 -4.18 1.96 1.80
C ILE A 255 -5.18 3.12 1.74
N GLY A 256 -6.04 3.25 2.74
CA GLY A 256 -6.95 4.39 2.85
C GLY A 256 -8.17 4.11 3.71
N VAL A 257 -9.36 4.42 3.19
CA VAL A 257 -10.64 4.26 3.91
C VAL A 257 -11.48 3.10 3.36
N GLY A 258 -10.80 2.00 3.01
CA GLY A 258 -11.42 0.81 2.40
C GLY A 258 -11.89 1.04 0.97
N ALA A 259 -13.00 0.40 0.61
CA ALA A 259 -13.54 0.41 -0.74
C ALA A 259 -14.18 1.76 -1.18
N TYR A 260 -14.39 2.70 -0.26
CA TYR A 260 -15.11 3.96 -0.53
C TYR A 260 -14.63 4.73 -1.78
N PRO A 261 -13.32 4.97 -1.99
CA PRO A 261 -12.85 5.76 -3.13
C PRO A 261 -13.15 5.14 -4.50
N TYR A 262 -13.43 3.83 -4.52
CA TYR A 262 -13.58 3.06 -5.74
C TYR A 262 -15.05 2.73 -6.06
N VAL A 263 -16.00 3.17 -5.22
CA VAL A 263 -17.42 2.78 -5.34
C VAL A 263 -18.02 3.16 -6.70
N GLU A 264 -17.71 4.35 -7.22
CA GLU A 264 -18.18 4.76 -8.55
C GLU A 264 -17.49 3.97 -9.66
N PHE A 265 -16.17 3.74 -9.53
CA PHE A 265 -15.43 2.92 -10.47
C PHE A 265 -16.03 1.51 -10.59
N PHE A 266 -16.41 0.88 -9.47
CA PHE A 266 -17.06 -0.42 -9.49
C PHE A 266 -18.44 -0.39 -10.16
N HIS A 267 -19.20 0.68 -9.94
CA HIS A 267 -20.51 0.83 -10.56
C HIS A 267 -20.42 1.04 -12.08
N GLU A 268 -19.51 1.90 -12.52
CA GLU A 268 -19.24 2.16 -13.93
C GLU A 268 -18.70 0.91 -14.64
N LEU A 269 -17.81 0.17 -13.98
CA LEU A 269 -17.32 -1.10 -14.47
C LEU A 269 -18.46 -2.11 -14.62
N ASP A 270 -19.32 -2.25 -13.61
CA ASP A 270 -20.50 -3.11 -13.68
C ASP A 270 -21.38 -2.73 -14.88
N ILE A 271 -21.73 -1.45 -15.03
CA ILE A 271 -22.52 -0.96 -16.17
C ILE A 271 -21.85 -1.31 -17.49
N ALA A 272 -20.57 -0.96 -17.67
CA ALA A 272 -19.86 -1.15 -18.94
C ALA A 272 -19.64 -2.63 -19.30
N LEU A 273 -19.57 -3.53 -18.31
CA LEU A 273 -19.51 -4.97 -18.56
C LEU A 273 -20.86 -5.53 -19.04
N HIS A 274 -21.97 -4.92 -18.63
CA HIS A 274 -23.33 -5.30 -19.04
C HIS A 274 -23.84 -4.54 -20.28
N ASP A 275 -23.23 -3.41 -20.62
CA ASP A 275 -23.56 -2.62 -21.80
C ASP A 275 -23.06 -3.35 -23.06
N GLN A 276 -23.91 -4.25 -23.57
CA GLN A 276 -23.67 -4.99 -24.80
C GLN A 276 -24.29 -4.22 -25.98
N PRO A 277 -23.53 -4.00 -27.08
CA PRO A 277 -24.09 -3.35 -28.25
C PRO A 277 -25.30 -4.14 -28.79
N HIS A 278 -26.35 -3.42 -29.22
CA HIS A 278 -27.56 -4.00 -29.80
C HIS A 278 -27.21 -5.06 -30.87
N GLY A 279 -27.40 -6.35 -30.54
CA GLY A 279 -27.09 -7.48 -31.43
C GLY A 279 -26.15 -8.55 -30.84
N ALA A 280 -25.53 -8.33 -29.68
CA ALA A 280 -24.87 -9.40 -28.94
C ALA A 280 -25.92 -10.41 -28.41
N LYS A 281 -25.58 -11.70 -28.38
CA LYS A 281 -26.48 -12.75 -27.87
C LYS A 281 -26.80 -12.45 -26.39
N ASP A 282 -28.08 -12.34 -26.05
CA ASP A 282 -28.61 -12.16 -24.68
C ASP A 282 -28.19 -13.26 -23.67
N ASP A 283 -27.37 -14.25 -24.07
CA ASP A 283 -27.10 -15.50 -23.34
C ASP A 283 -25.65 -15.64 -22.82
N ASP A 284 -24.78 -14.63 -22.97
CA ASP A 284 -23.41 -14.70 -22.39
C ASP A 284 -23.39 -14.53 -20.88
N GLY A 285 -24.50 -14.20 -20.22
CA GLY A 285 -24.56 -14.08 -18.76
C GLY A 285 -23.82 -12.85 -18.20
N GLN A 286 -23.46 -12.90 -16.92
CA GLN A 286 -22.94 -11.78 -16.15
C GLN A 286 -21.43 -11.93 -15.89
N VAL A 287 -20.66 -10.89 -16.20
CA VAL A 287 -19.23 -10.83 -15.83
C VAL A 287 -19.11 -10.56 -14.34
N GLY A 288 -18.33 -11.40 -13.65
CA GLY A 288 -18.16 -11.26 -12.20
C GLY A 288 -17.17 -10.18 -11.83
N ILE A 289 -17.43 -9.50 -10.72
CA ILE A 289 -16.50 -8.53 -10.11
C ILE A 289 -16.32 -8.94 -8.66
N MET A 290 -15.11 -9.28 -8.26
CA MET A 290 -14.75 -9.58 -6.88
C MET A 290 -13.87 -8.45 -6.35
N ILE A 291 -14.23 -7.86 -5.22
CA ILE A 291 -13.45 -6.78 -4.58
C ILE A 291 -13.02 -7.28 -3.22
N LEU A 292 -11.72 -7.48 -3.04
CA LEU A 292 -11.16 -7.92 -1.78
C LEU A 292 -11.06 -6.75 -0.81
N GLU A 293 -11.57 -6.91 0.41
CA GLU A 293 -11.40 -5.92 1.48
C GLU A 293 -10.18 -6.24 2.36
N ILE A 294 -9.20 -5.34 2.35
CA ILE A 294 -8.01 -5.37 3.21
C ILE A 294 -8.20 -4.39 4.37
N LEU A 295 -8.87 -4.85 5.42
CA LEU A 295 -9.25 -3.98 6.55
C LEU A 295 -8.06 -3.47 7.36
N GLN A 296 -6.95 -4.19 7.34
CA GLN A 296 -5.71 -3.87 8.06
C GLN A 296 -5.05 -2.58 7.55
N THR A 297 -5.32 -2.22 6.29
CA THR A 297 -4.83 -0.99 5.66
C THR A 297 -5.93 0.06 5.44
N SER A 298 -7.06 -0.09 6.12
CA SER A 298 -8.27 0.72 5.93
C SER A 298 -8.62 1.67 7.09
N SER A 299 -7.61 2.17 7.83
CA SER A 299 -7.76 3.02 9.02
C SER A 299 -8.65 2.39 10.12
N ARG A 300 -8.39 1.12 10.45
CA ARG A 300 -9.13 0.34 11.46
C ARG A 300 -8.17 -0.36 12.41
N LEU A 301 -8.63 -0.58 13.65
CA LEU A 301 -7.97 -1.50 14.56
C LEU A 301 -8.43 -2.92 14.24
N THR A 302 -7.48 -3.77 13.91
CA THR A 302 -7.70 -5.14 13.43
C THR A 302 -6.57 -6.05 13.92
N PRO A 303 -6.74 -7.38 13.88
CA PRO A 303 -5.60 -8.29 13.89
C PRO A 303 -4.62 -7.96 12.75
N ALA A 304 -3.36 -8.36 12.93
CA ALA A 304 -2.32 -8.16 11.93
C ALA A 304 -2.71 -8.67 10.54
N ILE A 305 -2.13 -8.07 9.50
CA ILE A 305 -2.29 -8.53 8.13
C ILE A 305 -1.75 -9.96 7.98
N LEU A 306 -2.31 -10.71 7.04
CA LEU A 306 -1.88 -12.07 6.76
C LEU A 306 -0.45 -12.07 6.19
N THR A 307 0.30 -13.13 6.48
CA THR A 307 1.55 -13.43 5.76
C THR A 307 1.24 -13.79 4.30
N SER A 308 2.24 -13.69 3.43
CA SER A 308 2.13 -14.05 2.01
C SER A 308 1.51 -15.45 1.82
N THR A 309 2.03 -16.47 2.53
CA THR A 309 1.53 -17.84 2.48
C THR A 309 0.06 -17.97 2.92
N GLU A 310 -0.33 -17.34 4.03
CA GLU A 310 -1.71 -17.44 4.53
C GLU A 310 -2.68 -16.66 3.64
N PHE A 311 -2.24 -15.51 3.11
CA PHE A 311 -2.99 -14.75 2.11
C PHE A 311 -3.25 -15.61 0.87
N LEU A 312 -2.21 -16.18 0.25
CA LEU A 312 -2.33 -17.02 -0.95
C LEU A 312 -3.27 -18.22 -0.73
N LYS A 313 -3.20 -18.86 0.44
CA LYS A 313 -4.11 -19.95 0.81
C LYS A 313 -5.56 -19.48 0.92
N GLN A 314 -5.81 -18.36 1.60
CA GLN A 314 -7.17 -17.86 1.81
C GLN A 314 -7.79 -17.31 0.52
N ILE A 315 -7.02 -16.58 -0.30
CA ILE A 315 -7.52 -16.09 -1.59
C ILE A 315 -7.79 -17.25 -2.55
N THR A 316 -6.96 -18.29 -2.59
CA THR A 316 -7.21 -19.49 -3.40
C THR A 316 -8.54 -20.14 -3.01
N THR A 317 -8.80 -20.29 -1.71
CA THR A 317 -10.08 -20.83 -1.21
C THR A 317 -11.27 -20.00 -1.69
N ILE A 318 -11.17 -18.66 -1.66
CA ILE A 318 -12.23 -17.77 -2.15
C ILE A 318 -12.42 -17.92 -3.66
N LEU A 319 -11.33 -17.95 -4.42
CA LEU A 319 -11.37 -18.07 -5.88
C LEU A 319 -11.97 -19.40 -6.32
N ASP A 320 -11.57 -20.52 -5.69
CA ASP A 320 -12.12 -21.85 -5.96
C ASP A 320 -13.62 -21.90 -5.66
N ALA A 321 -14.05 -21.31 -4.54
CA ALA A 321 -15.47 -21.29 -4.14
C ALA A 321 -16.36 -20.44 -5.06
N ASN A 322 -15.78 -19.49 -5.79
CA ASN A 322 -16.48 -18.63 -6.75
C ASN A 322 -16.23 -19.06 -8.21
N SER A 323 -15.52 -20.16 -8.44
CA SER A 323 -15.15 -20.68 -9.78
C SER A 323 -14.35 -19.68 -10.62
N TYR A 324 -13.43 -18.96 -9.99
CA TYR A 324 -12.49 -18.06 -10.68
C TYR A 324 -11.24 -18.84 -11.09
N ASP A 325 -11.42 -19.75 -12.08
CA ASP A 325 -10.34 -20.58 -12.61
C ASP A 325 -9.38 -19.80 -13.52
N ARG A 326 -9.91 -18.79 -14.20
CA ARG A 326 -9.16 -17.74 -14.89
C ARG A 326 -9.82 -16.40 -14.66
N PHE A 327 -9.04 -15.33 -14.49
CA PHE A 327 -9.56 -14.00 -14.20
C PHE A 327 -8.60 -12.86 -14.59
N THR A 328 -9.13 -11.64 -14.65
CA THR A 328 -8.35 -10.39 -14.76
C THR A 328 -8.05 -9.85 -13.37
N LEU A 329 -6.78 -9.59 -13.06
CA LEU A 329 -6.35 -9.00 -11.80
C LEU A 329 -6.24 -7.48 -11.93
N VAL A 330 -6.76 -6.76 -10.95
CA VAL A 330 -6.66 -5.30 -10.86
C VAL A 330 -6.22 -4.93 -9.47
N SER A 331 -5.27 -4.03 -9.36
CA SER A 331 -4.90 -3.50 -8.05
C SER A 331 -4.49 -2.06 -8.10
N HIS A 332 -4.62 -1.40 -6.96
CA HIS A 332 -4.20 -0.03 -6.78
C HIS A 332 -3.24 0.10 -5.61
N SER A 333 -2.14 0.87 -5.77
CA SER A 333 -1.24 1.25 -4.68
C SER A 333 -0.78 0.03 -3.89
N TYR A 334 -0.97 0.01 -2.56
CA TYR A 334 -0.65 -1.14 -1.69
C TYR A 334 -1.26 -2.48 -2.15
N GLY A 335 -2.39 -2.48 -2.85
CA GLY A 335 -2.97 -3.71 -3.42
C GLY A 335 -2.04 -4.41 -4.41
N SER A 336 -1.09 -3.69 -5.00
CA SER A 336 -0.04 -4.27 -5.84
C SER A 336 0.88 -5.21 -5.06
N VAL A 337 1.05 -5.05 -3.74
CA VAL A 337 1.82 -5.98 -2.89
C VAL A 337 1.20 -7.37 -2.88
N LEU A 338 -0.09 -7.44 -2.58
CA LEU A 338 -0.84 -8.69 -2.57
C LEU A 338 -0.93 -9.28 -3.98
N SER A 339 -1.02 -8.42 -5.00
CA SER A 339 -0.97 -8.83 -6.40
C SER A 339 0.37 -9.44 -6.77
N THR A 340 1.50 -8.88 -6.31
CA THR A 340 2.83 -9.46 -6.50
C THR A 340 2.90 -10.86 -5.92
N HIS A 341 2.37 -11.09 -4.71
CA HIS A 341 2.36 -12.44 -4.12
C HIS A 341 1.59 -13.43 -5.01
N MET A 342 0.48 -13.01 -5.61
CA MET A 342 -0.30 -13.85 -6.54
C MET A 342 0.43 -14.09 -7.86
N LEU A 343 1.07 -13.06 -8.43
CA LEU A 343 1.82 -13.12 -9.70
C LEU A 343 3.12 -13.91 -9.59
N THR A 344 3.69 -14.02 -8.39
CA THR A 344 4.89 -14.82 -8.11
C THR A 344 4.56 -16.26 -7.73
N SER A 345 3.31 -16.56 -7.35
CA SER A 345 2.85 -17.91 -7.05
C SER A 345 2.46 -18.65 -8.34
N PRO A 346 3.18 -19.72 -8.76
CA PRO A 346 2.88 -20.39 -10.04
C PRO A 346 1.44 -20.89 -10.17
N SER A 347 0.83 -21.33 -9.06
CA SER A 347 -0.54 -21.86 -9.04
C SER A 347 -1.62 -20.79 -9.23
N LEU A 348 -1.33 -19.53 -8.88
CA LEU A 348 -2.25 -18.41 -9.06
C LEU A 348 -1.91 -17.56 -10.28
N ALA A 349 -0.62 -17.37 -10.57
CA ALA A 349 -0.15 -16.67 -11.76
C ALA A 349 -0.74 -17.28 -13.05
N SER A 350 -0.79 -18.62 -13.13
CA SER A 350 -1.40 -19.35 -14.25
C SER A 350 -2.92 -19.16 -14.40
N ARG A 351 -3.61 -18.64 -13.37
CA ARG A 351 -5.03 -18.27 -13.41
C ARG A 351 -5.24 -16.81 -13.82
N ILE A 352 -4.21 -15.96 -13.79
CA ILE A 352 -4.31 -14.55 -14.14
C ILE A 352 -4.10 -14.41 -15.65
N ALA A 353 -5.14 -14.02 -16.39
CA ALA A 353 -5.04 -13.84 -17.84
C ALA A 353 -4.45 -12.47 -18.22
N SER A 354 -4.70 -11.47 -17.38
CA SER A 354 -4.35 -10.07 -17.65
C SER A 354 -4.34 -9.28 -16.35
N THR A 355 -3.51 -8.23 -16.28
CA THR A 355 -3.38 -7.39 -15.09
C THR A 355 -3.47 -5.90 -15.41
N LEU A 356 -4.23 -5.15 -14.60
CA LEU A 356 -4.19 -3.69 -14.54
C LEU A 356 -3.63 -3.24 -13.17
N LEU A 357 -2.42 -2.67 -13.17
CA LEU A 357 -1.78 -2.12 -11.99
C LEU A 357 -1.91 -0.61 -11.99
N ILE A 358 -2.55 -0.03 -10.97
CA ILE A 358 -2.82 1.40 -10.87
C ILE A 358 -1.93 1.98 -9.77
N ASP A 359 -1.05 2.90 -10.13
CA ASP A 359 -0.05 3.51 -9.26
C ASP A 359 0.67 2.46 -8.36
N PRO A 360 1.25 1.38 -8.94
CA PRO A 360 1.81 0.29 -8.16
C PRO A 360 3.05 0.71 -7.39
N VAL A 361 3.11 0.34 -6.10
CA VAL A 361 4.27 0.59 -5.24
C VAL A 361 5.33 -0.52 -5.31
N THR A 362 5.04 -1.61 -6.03
CA THR A 362 5.90 -2.81 -6.05
C THR A 362 6.98 -2.80 -7.14
N ILE A 363 6.89 -1.89 -8.10
CA ILE A 363 7.87 -1.76 -9.19
C ILE A 363 8.97 -0.81 -8.72
N LEU A 364 10.24 -1.20 -8.89
CA LEU A 364 11.42 -0.53 -8.32
C LEU A 364 11.43 -0.44 -6.78
N LEU A 365 10.68 -1.30 -6.08
CA LEU A 365 10.58 -1.25 -4.61
C LEU A 365 11.90 -1.51 -3.87
N HIS A 366 12.92 -2.04 -4.55
CA HIS A 366 14.28 -2.16 -3.99
C HIS A 366 15.00 -0.82 -3.90
N MET A 367 14.50 0.22 -4.57
CA MET A 367 14.97 1.60 -4.45
C MET A 367 14.46 2.24 -3.15
N PRO A 368 15.22 3.20 -2.57
CA PRO A 368 14.90 3.79 -1.27
C PRO A 368 13.76 4.82 -1.31
N ASP A 369 13.30 5.29 -2.47
CA ASP A 369 12.39 6.44 -2.62
C ASP A 369 11.04 6.21 -1.97
N VAL A 370 10.39 5.07 -2.24
CA VAL A 370 9.08 4.73 -1.64
C VAL A 370 9.19 4.66 -0.13
N ALA A 371 10.22 3.97 0.38
CA ALA A 371 10.49 3.85 1.81
C ALA A 371 10.72 5.23 2.45
N TYR A 372 11.56 6.07 1.85
CA TYR A 372 11.91 7.39 2.33
C TYR A 372 10.70 8.33 2.31
N ASN A 373 10.02 8.44 1.18
CA ASN A 373 8.91 9.38 0.94
C ASN A 373 7.67 9.06 1.77
N PHE A 374 7.46 7.79 2.11
CA PHE A 374 6.31 7.35 2.89
C PHE A 374 6.57 7.36 4.41
N THR A 375 7.80 7.10 4.86
CA THR A 375 8.10 6.90 6.29
C THR A 375 8.92 8.02 6.94
N ILE A 376 9.84 8.65 6.21
CA ILE A 376 10.80 9.62 6.76
C ILE A 376 10.48 11.05 6.34
N ARG A 377 10.06 11.27 5.10
CA ARG A 377 9.82 12.61 4.56
C ARG A 377 8.88 13.40 5.48
N LYS A 378 9.30 14.63 5.79
CA LYS A 378 8.48 15.56 6.58
C LYS A 378 7.46 16.24 5.66
N PRO A 379 6.16 16.17 5.96
CA PRO A 379 5.16 16.80 5.11
C PRO A 379 5.27 18.33 5.15
N LYS A 380 5.29 18.95 3.99
CA LYS A 380 5.22 20.42 3.79
C LYS A 380 3.93 20.83 3.10
N SER A 381 3.52 20.15 2.04
CA SER A 381 2.35 20.53 1.25
C SER A 381 1.05 19.85 1.74
N ALA A 382 -0.11 20.30 1.25
CA ALA A 382 -1.41 19.88 1.79
C ALA A 382 -1.67 18.37 1.63
N ASN A 383 -1.45 17.84 0.43
CA ASN A 383 -1.59 16.42 0.10
C ASN A 383 -0.58 15.56 0.87
N GLU A 384 0.64 16.05 1.11
CA GLU A 384 1.62 15.38 1.97
C GLU A 384 1.15 15.30 3.42
N TRP A 385 0.56 16.36 3.99
CA TRP A 385 -0.04 16.31 5.33
C TRP A 385 -1.22 15.35 5.39
N GLN A 386 -2.03 15.30 4.32
CA GLN A 386 -3.12 14.33 4.20
C GLN A 386 -2.59 12.90 4.22
N LEU A 387 -1.60 12.57 3.37
CA LEU A 387 -1.02 11.23 3.33
C LEU A 387 -0.36 10.87 4.66
N TRP A 388 0.49 11.77 5.17
CA TRP A 388 1.22 11.56 6.41
C TRP A 388 0.26 11.23 7.57
N TYR A 389 -0.79 12.03 7.75
CA TYR A 389 -1.72 11.82 8.85
C TYR A 389 -2.67 10.65 8.58
N PHE A 390 -3.39 10.63 7.46
CA PHE A 390 -4.47 9.66 7.27
C PHE A 390 -4.01 8.29 6.78
N ALA A 391 -2.84 8.19 6.15
CA ALA A 391 -2.26 6.92 5.73
C ALA A 391 -1.06 6.54 6.60
N SER A 392 0.06 7.27 6.52
CA SER A 392 1.35 6.79 7.07
C SER A 392 1.36 6.65 8.59
N LYS A 393 0.72 7.57 9.32
CA LYS A 393 0.71 7.56 10.79
C LYS A 393 -0.51 6.87 11.40
N ASP A 394 -1.38 6.24 10.60
CA ASP A 394 -2.48 5.44 11.14
C ASP A 394 -1.93 4.22 11.87
N PRO A 395 -2.41 3.86 13.08
CA PRO A 395 -1.81 2.78 13.86
C PRO A 395 -1.82 1.42 13.15
N GLY A 396 -2.90 1.08 12.44
CA GLY A 396 -3.02 -0.19 11.73
C GLY A 396 -2.15 -0.22 10.48
N VAL A 397 -2.13 0.87 9.71
CA VAL A 397 -1.28 1.02 8.52
C VAL A 397 0.19 1.04 8.91
N ALA A 398 0.59 1.87 9.88
CA ALA A 398 1.96 1.98 10.34
C ALA A 398 2.47 0.65 10.90
N HIS A 399 1.64 -0.10 11.63
CA HIS A 399 2.00 -1.44 12.08
C HIS A 399 2.17 -2.42 10.92
N THR A 400 1.27 -2.39 9.94
CA THR A 400 1.37 -3.22 8.74
C THR A 400 2.67 -2.96 7.98
N LEU A 401 3.01 -1.69 7.75
CA LEU A 401 4.23 -1.32 7.05
C LEU A 401 5.50 -1.57 7.87
N GLY A 402 5.44 -1.30 9.17
CA GLY A 402 6.58 -1.43 10.07
C GLY A 402 6.88 -2.86 10.50
N ARG A 403 5.96 -3.83 10.35
CA ARG A 403 6.15 -5.20 10.85
C ARG A 403 5.74 -6.32 9.89
N HIS A 404 5.09 -6.00 8.78
CA HIS A 404 4.59 -6.99 7.82
C HIS A 404 4.92 -6.66 6.36
N PHE A 405 5.73 -5.62 6.10
CA PHE A 405 6.15 -5.24 4.76
C PHE A 405 7.60 -5.66 4.49
N PHE A 406 7.78 -6.85 3.94
CA PHE A 406 9.09 -7.38 3.56
C PHE A 406 9.36 -7.04 2.09
N TRP A 407 10.18 -6.03 1.84
CA TRP A 407 10.41 -5.46 0.51
C TRP A 407 10.72 -6.53 -0.56
N SER A 408 11.52 -7.53 -0.18
CA SER A 408 12.01 -8.59 -1.06
C SER A 408 10.95 -9.63 -1.42
N GLU A 409 9.88 -9.77 -0.64
CA GLU A 409 8.68 -10.54 -1.04
C GLU A 409 7.70 -9.70 -1.87
N ASN A 410 7.80 -8.37 -1.79
CA ASN A 410 6.81 -7.44 -2.33
C ASN A 410 7.22 -6.84 -3.67
N VAL A 411 8.51 -6.85 -4.00
CA VAL A 411 9.05 -6.29 -5.26
C VAL A 411 8.62 -7.12 -6.47
N LEU A 412 8.09 -6.43 -7.49
CA LEU A 412 7.75 -7.02 -8.78
C LEU A 412 8.80 -6.61 -9.80
N TRP A 413 9.74 -7.52 -10.08
CA TRP A 413 10.84 -7.26 -11.00
C TRP A 413 10.39 -7.20 -12.45
N ARG A 414 11.07 -6.37 -13.25
CA ARG A 414 10.73 -6.19 -14.67
C ARG A 414 10.93 -7.44 -15.50
N ASP A 415 11.99 -8.21 -15.27
CA ASP A 415 12.21 -9.49 -15.96
C ASP A 415 11.08 -10.49 -15.69
N HIS A 416 10.52 -10.51 -14.47
CA HIS A 416 9.34 -11.31 -14.17
C HIS A 416 8.09 -10.81 -14.92
N ILE A 417 7.88 -9.50 -14.98
CA ILE A 417 6.80 -8.88 -15.79
C ILE A 417 6.95 -9.28 -17.26
N MET A 418 8.15 -9.14 -17.81
CA MET A 418 8.43 -9.48 -19.21
C MET A 418 8.26 -10.98 -19.48
N GLY A 419 8.69 -11.85 -18.56
CA GLY A 419 8.45 -13.29 -18.67
C GLY A 419 6.98 -13.64 -18.75
N MET A 420 6.13 -13.03 -17.91
CA MET A 420 4.68 -13.21 -17.99
C MET A 420 4.09 -12.68 -19.32
N VAL A 421 4.62 -11.57 -19.82
CA VAL A 421 4.21 -11.00 -21.12
C VAL A 421 4.60 -11.90 -22.29
N ASP A 422 5.78 -12.50 -22.24
CA ASP A 422 6.27 -13.45 -23.25
C ASP A 422 5.43 -14.75 -23.24
N GLU A 423 4.89 -15.14 -22.08
CA GLU A 423 3.91 -16.21 -21.92
C GLU A 423 2.47 -15.81 -22.36
N GLY A 424 2.27 -14.56 -22.76
CA GLY A 424 1.01 -14.05 -23.33
C GLY A 424 0.13 -13.26 -22.37
N MET A 425 0.58 -12.97 -21.14
CA MET A 425 -0.16 -12.12 -20.20
C MET A 425 -0.20 -10.68 -20.71
N LYS A 426 -1.38 -10.07 -20.68
CA LYS A 426 -1.57 -8.64 -21.01
C LYS A 426 -1.45 -7.82 -19.73
N ILE A 427 -0.55 -6.86 -19.68
CA ILE A 427 -0.29 -6.04 -18.49
C ILE A 427 -0.41 -4.57 -18.86
N THR A 428 -1.27 -3.85 -18.15
CA THR A 428 -1.33 -2.38 -18.22
C THR A 428 -0.96 -1.79 -16.88
N VAL A 429 -0.09 -0.78 -16.90
CA VAL A 429 0.29 -0.01 -15.72
C VAL A 429 -0.22 1.42 -15.88
N SER A 430 -1.11 1.86 -15.00
CA SER A 430 -1.62 3.23 -14.93
C SER A 430 -0.75 4.04 -13.98
N LEU A 431 -0.22 5.18 -14.43
CA LEU A 431 0.77 5.97 -13.71
C LEU A 431 0.37 7.45 -13.64
N ALA A 432 0.21 7.96 -12.42
CA ALA A 432 0.00 9.38 -12.12
C ALA A 432 1.32 10.19 -12.14
N SER A 433 1.42 11.24 -12.95
CA SER A 433 2.69 11.96 -13.19
C SER A 433 3.26 12.70 -11.97
N ARG A 434 2.41 13.05 -11.00
CA ARG A 434 2.76 13.83 -9.80
C ARG A 434 2.66 13.00 -8.53
N ASP A 435 2.63 11.67 -8.66
CA ASP A 435 2.57 10.74 -7.55
C ASP A 435 3.62 11.07 -6.48
N LEU A 436 3.14 11.39 -5.27
CA LEU A 436 3.98 11.80 -4.17
C LEU A 436 4.67 10.63 -3.43
N ILE A 437 4.35 9.38 -3.77
CA ILE A 437 4.88 8.15 -3.16
C ILE A 437 5.85 7.45 -4.10
N VAL A 438 5.44 7.22 -5.34
CA VAL A 438 6.18 6.46 -6.35
C VAL A 438 6.72 7.41 -7.41
N ASP A 439 7.99 7.31 -7.77
CA ASP A 439 8.49 8.04 -8.94
C ASP A 439 8.00 7.37 -10.24
N THR A 440 6.82 7.79 -10.70
CA THR A 440 6.16 7.17 -11.85
C THR A 440 6.86 7.44 -13.17
N LYS A 441 7.67 8.50 -13.27
CA LYS A 441 8.50 8.74 -14.46
C LYS A 441 9.59 7.68 -14.55
N ALA A 442 10.26 7.41 -13.44
CA ALA A 442 11.27 6.36 -13.35
C ALA A 442 10.66 4.97 -13.57
N VAL A 443 9.49 4.68 -12.97
CA VAL A 443 8.77 3.42 -13.21
C VAL A 443 8.42 3.23 -14.69
N GLY A 444 7.89 4.27 -15.35
CA GLY A 444 7.54 4.20 -16.76
C GLY A 444 8.76 3.97 -17.67
N ALA A 445 9.86 4.69 -17.44
CA ALA A 445 11.12 4.50 -18.16
C ALA A 445 11.73 3.10 -17.91
N TYR A 446 11.69 2.63 -16.66
CA TYR A 446 12.13 1.29 -16.30
C TYR A 446 11.35 0.22 -17.05
N LEU A 447 10.02 0.27 -17.02
CA LEU A 447 9.17 -0.70 -17.69
C LEU A 447 9.34 -0.67 -19.22
N MET A 448 9.25 0.52 -19.82
CA MET A 448 9.12 0.69 -21.27
C MET A 448 10.46 0.77 -22.01
N GLU A 449 11.52 1.22 -21.33
CA GLU A 449 12.82 1.51 -21.93
C GLU A 449 13.97 0.75 -21.24
N ASN A 450 13.67 -0.01 -20.17
CA ASN A 450 14.67 -0.75 -19.37
C ASN A 450 15.74 0.18 -18.79
N GLU A 451 15.37 1.42 -18.48
CA GLU A 451 16.27 2.40 -17.88
C GLU A 451 16.25 2.29 -16.36
N VAL A 452 17.37 1.89 -15.77
CA VAL A 452 17.54 1.82 -14.31
C VAL A 452 17.83 3.23 -13.76
N PRO A 453 17.01 3.75 -12.84
CA PRO A 453 17.22 5.07 -12.25
C PRO A 453 18.29 5.06 -11.15
N ASP A 454 18.78 6.25 -10.79
CA ASP A 454 19.55 6.47 -9.56
C ASP A 454 18.71 7.23 -8.53
N PRO A 455 18.66 6.82 -7.26
CA PRO A 455 17.98 7.58 -6.23
C PRO A 455 18.78 8.82 -5.83
N VAL A 456 18.10 9.95 -5.70
CA VAL A 456 18.68 11.22 -5.28
C VAL A 456 17.80 11.89 -4.22
N VAL A 457 18.43 12.50 -3.23
CA VAL A 457 17.71 13.37 -2.28
C VAL A 457 17.68 14.77 -2.85
N VAL A 458 16.48 15.30 -3.06
CA VAL A 458 16.24 16.61 -3.66
C VAL A 458 15.58 17.52 -2.62
N GLU A 459 16.08 18.75 -2.52
CA GLU A 459 15.44 19.80 -1.72
C GLU A 459 14.66 20.74 -2.65
N ASP A 460 13.34 20.68 -2.58
CA ASP A 460 12.43 21.55 -3.33
C ASP A 460 11.81 22.62 -2.42
N VAL A 461 11.57 23.81 -2.97
CA VAL A 461 11.00 24.95 -2.21
C VAL A 461 9.57 24.64 -1.73
N ALA A 462 8.77 23.97 -2.55
CA ALA A 462 7.38 23.62 -2.28
C ALA A 462 7.21 22.29 -1.55
N LYS A 463 7.98 21.25 -1.90
CA LYS A 463 7.87 19.89 -1.32
C LYS A 463 8.87 19.61 -0.20
N GLY A 464 9.93 20.39 -0.09
CA GLY A 464 11.02 20.14 0.85
C GLY A 464 11.94 19.01 0.43
N GLU A 465 12.67 18.49 1.41
CA GLU A 465 13.57 17.36 1.23
C GLU A 465 12.74 16.08 0.98
N HIS A 466 12.95 15.47 -0.18
CA HIS A 466 12.32 14.22 -0.59
C HIS A 466 13.26 13.44 -1.51
N MET A 467 12.89 12.21 -1.83
CA MET A 467 13.68 11.36 -2.72
C MET A 467 13.01 11.25 -4.09
N GLU A 468 13.80 11.40 -5.14
CA GLU A 468 13.39 11.19 -6.53
C GLU A 468 14.29 10.12 -7.19
N LEU A 469 13.84 9.56 -8.30
CA LEU A 469 14.57 8.56 -9.07
C LEU A 469 15.01 9.16 -10.41
N GLU A 470 16.28 9.53 -10.52
CA GLU A 470 16.85 10.17 -11.70
C GLU A 470 17.19 9.18 -12.82
N VAL A 471 16.50 9.35 -13.94
CA VAL A 471 16.75 8.61 -15.18
C VAL A 471 17.67 9.43 -16.10
N LYS A 472 18.88 8.92 -16.40
CA LYS A 472 19.86 9.61 -17.25
C LYS A 472 19.38 9.61 -18.70
N GLY A 473 19.20 10.81 -19.28
CA GLY A 473 18.76 10.94 -20.67
C GLY A 473 17.25 11.12 -20.84
N HIS A 474 16.51 11.30 -19.74
CA HIS A 474 15.06 11.56 -19.73
C HIS A 474 14.65 12.76 -20.61
N ASP A 475 15.55 13.73 -20.83
CA ASP A 475 15.33 14.89 -21.72
C ASP A 475 15.79 14.68 -23.17
N ARG A 476 16.43 13.54 -23.48
CA ARG A 476 17.07 13.25 -24.79
C ARG A 476 16.47 12.05 -25.52
N GLY A 477 15.75 11.16 -24.82
CA GLY A 477 15.04 9.99 -25.39
C GLY A 477 13.54 10.24 -25.47
N GLY A 478 12.91 9.92 -26.60
CA GLY A 478 11.50 10.19 -26.83
C GLY A 478 10.61 9.43 -25.86
N GLN A 479 10.00 10.16 -24.92
CA GLN A 479 8.94 9.72 -23.98
C GLN A 479 7.64 9.34 -24.71
N ALA A 480 7.75 8.73 -25.89
CA ALA A 480 6.65 8.35 -26.75
C ALA A 480 5.70 7.40 -26.03
N TRP A 481 6.18 6.59 -25.07
CA TRP A 481 5.32 5.72 -24.28
C TRP A 481 4.27 6.48 -23.46
N LYS A 482 4.49 7.76 -23.12
CA LYS A 482 3.50 8.60 -22.43
C LYS A 482 2.31 8.98 -23.32
N THR A 483 2.51 9.00 -24.64
CA THR A 483 1.50 9.44 -25.61
C THR A 483 1.07 8.34 -26.57
N ARG A 484 1.61 7.12 -26.43
CA ARG A 484 1.25 5.96 -27.25
C ARG A 484 -0.22 5.59 -27.01
N PRO A 485 -1.01 5.38 -28.08
CA PRO A 485 -2.35 4.82 -27.93
C PRO A 485 -2.27 3.44 -27.30
N TRP A 486 -3.16 3.18 -26.35
CA TRP A 486 -3.31 1.87 -25.71
C TRP A 486 -3.98 0.87 -26.67
N LEU A 487 -3.40 -0.33 -26.78
CA LEU A 487 -3.79 -1.37 -27.74
C LEU A 487 -4.33 -2.64 -27.07
N GLY A 488 -4.14 -2.80 -25.76
CA GLY A 488 -4.56 -3.98 -24.98
C GLY A 488 -3.68 -5.20 -25.20
N LYS A 489 -2.38 -5.04 -25.44
CA LYS A 489 -1.45 -6.14 -25.73
C LYS A 489 -0.09 -5.97 -25.04
N GLY A 490 0.50 -7.10 -24.62
CA GLY A 490 1.81 -7.11 -23.98
C GLY A 490 1.88 -6.21 -22.75
N LEU A 491 2.99 -5.50 -22.57
CA LEU A 491 3.17 -4.48 -21.53
C LEU A 491 2.87 -3.09 -22.09
N GLU A 492 1.92 -2.38 -21.49
CA GLU A 492 1.55 -1.02 -21.84
C GLU A 492 1.43 -0.11 -20.60
N VAL A 493 1.66 1.18 -20.80
CA VAL A 493 1.53 2.20 -19.75
C VAL A 493 0.44 3.19 -20.15
N LEU A 494 -0.47 3.47 -19.22
CA LEU A 494 -1.36 4.62 -19.26
C LEU A 494 -0.75 5.73 -18.41
N TRP A 495 -0.48 6.87 -19.03
CA TRP A 495 0.18 8.01 -18.39
C TRP A 495 -0.81 9.16 -18.17
N TRP A 496 -0.81 9.72 -16.96
CA TRP A 496 -1.71 10.82 -16.59
C TRP A 496 -0.92 12.05 -16.15
N ASP A 497 -0.82 13.05 -17.04
CA ASP A 497 0.02 14.24 -16.85
C ASP A 497 -0.39 15.16 -15.68
N ASP A 498 -1.63 15.06 -15.21
CA ASP A 498 -2.23 15.98 -14.25
C ASP A 498 -2.73 15.30 -12.98
N LEU A 499 -2.37 14.03 -12.75
CA LEU A 499 -2.82 13.28 -11.58
C LEU A 499 -1.71 13.11 -10.53
N ASP A 500 -2.12 13.14 -9.28
CA ASP A 500 -1.41 12.60 -8.13
C ASP A 500 -1.93 11.18 -7.81
N HIS A 501 -1.24 10.48 -6.91
CA HIS A 501 -1.54 9.11 -6.48
C HIS A 501 -3.03 8.93 -6.19
N ALA A 502 -3.63 7.87 -6.76
CA ALA A 502 -5.03 7.51 -6.63
C ALA A 502 -6.06 8.51 -7.22
N GLN A 503 -5.65 9.69 -7.71
CA GLN A 503 -6.60 10.69 -8.23
C GLN A 503 -7.29 10.23 -9.52
N VAL A 504 -6.83 9.15 -10.15
CA VAL A 504 -7.48 8.56 -11.32
C VAL A 504 -8.90 8.11 -11.02
N PHE A 505 -9.23 7.80 -9.76
CA PHE A 505 -10.58 7.45 -9.34
C PHE A 505 -11.49 8.69 -9.13
N ASP A 506 -10.92 9.88 -8.97
CA ASP A 506 -11.67 11.11 -8.75
C ASP A 506 -12.19 11.73 -10.08
N ASP A 507 -11.56 11.41 -11.21
CA ASP A 507 -11.88 11.94 -12.55
C ASP A 507 -12.68 10.94 -13.39
N GLU A 508 -13.89 11.33 -13.81
CA GLU A 508 -14.80 10.45 -14.59
C GLU A 508 -14.22 10.01 -15.93
N GLY A 509 -13.55 10.90 -16.67
CA GLY A 509 -12.98 10.56 -17.97
C GLY A 509 -11.82 9.59 -17.85
N LYS A 510 -10.97 9.78 -16.84
CA LYS A 510 -9.82 8.90 -16.60
C LYS A 510 -10.26 7.55 -16.01
N ARG A 511 -11.26 7.53 -15.11
CA ARG A 511 -11.92 6.28 -14.68
C ARG A 511 -12.49 5.50 -15.84
N ALA A 512 -13.20 6.15 -16.77
CA ALA A 512 -13.78 5.50 -17.93
C ALA A 512 -12.73 4.77 -18.78
N LYS A 513 -11.51 5.33 -18.89
CA LYS A 513 -10.41 4.65 -19.59
C LYS A 513 -9.93 3.39 -18.85
N LEU A 514 -9.85 3.42 -17.52
CA LEU A 514 -9.56 2.20 -16.75
C LEU A 514 -10.65 1.14 -16.92
N VAL A 515 -11.92 1.55 -16.95
CA VAL A 515 -13.05 0.66 -17.24
C VAL A 515 -12.93 0.04 -18.64
N GLU A 516 -12.57 0.82 -19.66
CA GLU A 516 -12.34 0.33 -21.03
C GLU A 516 -11.28 -0.79 -21.06
N VAL A 517 -10.17 -0.61 -20.35
CA VAL A 517 -9.11 -1.64 -20.23
C VAL A 517 -9.70 -2.95 -19.70
N LEU A 518 -10.49 -2.88 -18.63
CA LEU A 518 -11.08 -4.05 -17.99
C LEU A 518 -12.17 -4.72 -18.83
N VAL A 519 -12.96 -3.93 -19.57
CA VAL A 519 -13.94 -4.46 -20.53
C VAL A 519 -13.23 -5.25 -21.64
N VAL A 520 -12.07 -4.80 -22.12
CA VAL A 520 -11.27 -5.54 -23.11
C VAL A 520 -10.62 -6.77 -22.48
N TYR A 521 -10.01 -6.65 -21.31
CA TYR A 521 -9.33 -7.75 -20.61
C TYR A 521 -10.27 -8.86 -20.18
N SER A 522 -11.52 -8.53 -19.83
CA SER A 522 -12.53 -9.54 -19.56
C SER A 522 -12.84 -10.42 -20.79
N LYS A 523 -12.42 -10.09 -22.01
CA LYS A 523 -12.72 -10.91 -23.21
C LYS A 523 -11.71 -12.06 -23.44
N GLY A 524 -10.69 -12.20 -22.58
CA GLY A 524 -9.60 -13.16 -22.75
C GLY A 524 -8.41 -12.52 -23.42
#